data_AF-A0A8E0NCK5-F1
#
_entry.id   AF-A0A8E0NCK5-F1
#
_cell.length_a   1.000
_cell.length_b   1.000
_cell.length_c   1.000
_cell.angle_alpha   90.00
_cell.angle_beta   90.00
_cell.angle_gamma   90.00
#
_symmetry.space_group_name_H-M   'P 1'
#
loop_
_entity.id
_entity.type
_entity.pdbx_description
1 polymer ?
#
loop_
_entity_poly.entity_id
_entity_poly.type
_entity_poly.pdbx_seq_one_letter_code
_entity_poly.pdbx_strand_id
1 'polypeptide(L)'
;MTQPLFSRRALLASTLALAACDGRPAASQVVEGPIRPLRDVASFPVGVAAMTDHFRDPQWVELASTHFSQLTPEWEMKMEYILGPGGRLRFAAPDAIADFAAQHGMSLFGHALIWYSQGRAYFEGLDETRFAAEHDRYIREVMGRYRGRVTGWDVVNEAVAEDGNGLRDCHWSARFGQDGYIRRASRWRPRRTRTRCCSSTTTIWSIIPGRARPSCAWWSGCWGRGRPSAGWGPSRTSTMTSSPGARRPSSTRWPSSACPSMSRNWTCPWAAHAPT
;
A
#
# COMPACT_ATOMS: atom_id res chain seq x y z
N MET A 1 21.40 62.82 11.12
CA MET A 1 21.99 61.86 12.09
C MET A 1 20.90 60.88 12.51
N THR A 2 20.94 59.68 11.94
CA THR A 2 20.05 58.55 12.25
C THR A 2 20.46 57.94 13.59
N GLN A 3 19.56 57.92 14.57
CA GLN A 3 19.76 57.24 15.85
C GLN A 3 19.67 55.72 15.64
N PRO A 4 20.56 54.90 16.24
CA PRO A 4 20.49 53.46 16.08
C PRO A 4 19.29 52.87 16.85
N LEU A 5 18.55 52.00 16.17
CA LEU A 5 17.27 51.39 16.59
C LEU A 5 17.36 50.37 17.74
N PHE A 6 18.47 50.27 18.47
CA PHE A 6 18.65 49.22 19.49
C PHE A 6 19.27 49.78 20.77
N SER A 7 18.44 49.88 21.82
CA SER A 7 18.90 50.21 23.17
C SER A 7 19.57 49.00 23.82
N ARG A 8 20.61 49.23 24.63
CA ARG A 8 21.22 48.19 25.51
C ARG A 8 20.17 47.43 26.33
N ARG A 9 19.05 48.08 26.69
CA ARG A 9 17.93 47.42 27.38
C ARG A 9 17.20 46.41 26.50
N ALA A 10 17.07 46.68 25.20
CA ALA A 10 16.46 45.75 24.25
C ALA A 10 17.33 44.50 24.05
N LEU A 11 18.67 44.66 24.07
CA LEU A 11 19.63 43.55 23.96
C LEU A 11 19.64 42.65 25.21
N LEU A 12 19.55 43.24 26.41
CA LEU A 12 19.49 42.48 27.67
C LEU A 12 18.13 41.82 27.90
N ALA A 13 17.03 42.40 27.41
CA ALA A 13 15.72 41.79 27.47
C ALA A 13 15.57 40.58 26.54
N SER A 14 16.31 40.56 25.42
CA SER A 14 16.24 39.47 24.44
C SER A 14 17.06 38.23 24.83
N THR A 15 18.12 38.37 25.63
CA THR A 15 18.87 37.21 26.17
C THR A 15 18.09 36.47 27.27
N LEU A 16 17.29 37.18 28.07
CA LEU A 16 16.39 36.57 29.06
C LEU A 16 15.21 35.84 28.40
N ALA A 17 14.71 36.33 27.26
CA ALA A 17 13.62 35.68 26.53
C ALA A 17 14.04 34.35 25.87
N LEU A 18 15.30 34.22 25.42
CA LEU A 18 15.82 32.93 24.91
C LEU A 18 16.10 31.91 26.01
N ALA A 19 16.37 32.35 27.25
CA ALA A 19 16.56 31.45 28.38
C ALA A 19 15.23 30.86 28.93
N ALA A 20 14.09 31.44 28.57
CA ALA A 20 12.76 30.95 28.95
C ALA A 20 12.19 29.89 27.98
N CYS A 21 12.84 29.65 26.84
CA CYS A 21 12.62 28.44 26.07
C CYS A 21 13.36 27.30 26.76
N ASP A 22 12.74 26.74 27.81
CA ASP A 22 13.13 25.46 28.36
C ASP A 22 13.35 24.50 27.18
N GLY A 23 14.61 24.12 26.94
CA GLY A 23 15.01 23.09 25.97
C GLY A 23 14.53 21.70 26.37
N ARG A 24 13.37 21.61 27.03
CA ARG A 24 12.67 20.36 27.31
C ARG A 24 12.44 19.71 25.95
N PRO A 25 13.08 18.55 25.68
CA PRO A 25 12.67 17.76 24.53
C PRO A 25 11.16 17.56 24.64
N ALA A 26 10.45 17.66 23.53
CA ALA A 26 9.05 17.32 23.48
C ALA A 26 8.92 15.87 23.97
N ALA A 27 8.58 15.71 25.26
CA ALA A 27 8.36 14.41 25.84
C ALA A 27 7.09 13.88 25.21
N SER A 28 7.24 12.85 24.37
CA SER A 28 6.09 12.07 23.92
C SER A 28 5.29 11.69 25.15
N GLN A 29 3.96 11.83 25.08
CA GLN A 29 3.11 11.43 26.20
C GLN A 29 3.38 9.95 26.48
N VAL A 30 3.80 9.66 27.72
CA VAL A 30 3.93 8.29 28.19
C VAL A 30 2.51 7.75 28.24
N VAL A 31 2.21 6.77 27.40
CA VAL A 31 0.93 6.06 27.49
C VAL A 31 0.99 5.21 28.74
N GLU A 32 0.26 5.62 29.78
CA GLU A 32 0.13 4.85 31.01
C GLU A 32 -0.88 3.71 30.81
N GLY A 33 -0.45 2.48 31.09
CA GLY A 33 -1.28 1.27 31.02
C GLY A 33 -1.07 0.42 29.77
N PRO A 34 -1.64 -0.82 29.74
CA PRO A 34 -1.49 -1.72 28.61
C PRO A 34 -2.16 -1.16 27.36
N ILE A 35 -1.37 -0.97 26.29
CA ILE A 35 -1.88 -0.53 24.99
C ILE A 35 -2.64 -1.68 24.36
N ARG A 36 -3.93 -1.48 24.07
CA ARG A 36 -4.72 -2.45 23.31
C ARG A 36 -4.06 -2.69 21.93
N PRO A 37 -3.85 -3.94 21.50
CA PRO A 37 -3.35 -4.26 20.16
C PRO A 37 -4.05 -3.48 19.04
N LEU A 38 -3.30 -2.99 18.06
CA LEU A 38 -3.88 -2.20 16.96
C LEU A 38 -4.88 -3.03 16.14
N ARG A 39 -4.59 -4.32 15.95
CA ARG A 39 -5.50 -5.28 15.32
C ARG A 39 -6.85 -5.42 16.04
N ASP A 40 -6.94 -5.11 17.33
CA ASP A 40 -8.17 -5.27 18.11
C ASP A 40 -9.03 -4.00 18.08
N VAL A 41 -8.47 -2.85 17.70
CA VAL A 41 -9.22 -1.59 17.61
C VAL A 41 -9.94 -1.40 16.27
N ALA A 42 -9.57 -2.16 15.24
CA ALA A 42 -10.18 -2.08 13.91
C ALA A 42 -11.00 -3.33 13.57
N SER A 43 -12.06 -3.16 12.79
CA SER A 43 -12.90 -4.26 12.27
C SER A 43 -12.35 -4.91 11.00
N PHE A 44 -11.17 -4.47 10.54
CA PHE A 44 -10.49 -4.94 9.34
C PHE A 44 -9.01 -5.24 9.66
N PRO A 45 -8.30 -6.03 8.82
CA PRO A 45 -6.91 -6.36 9.07
C PRO A 45 -6.04 -5.11 9.20
N VAL A 46 -5.28 -5.03 10.29
CA VAL A 46 -4.24 -4.01 10.48
C VAL A 46 -2.92 -4.68 10.15
N GLY A 47 -2.29 -4.21 9.07
CA GLY A 47 -1.11 -4.83 8.51
C GLY A 47 0.17 -4.03 8.73
N VAL A 48 1.31 -4.72 8.64
CA VAL A 48 2.65 -4.14 8.68
C VAL A 48 3.49 -4.65 7.51
N ALA A 49 4.33 -3.78 6.94
CA ALA A 49 5.34 -4.20 5.98
C ALA A 49 6.54 -4.81 6.72
N ALA A 50 7.12 -5.89 6.19
CA ALA A 50 8.23 -6.56 6.84
C ALA A 50 9.30 -6.99 5.84
N MET A 51 10.54 -6.98 6.32
CA MET A 51 11.71 -7.57 5.67
C MET A 51 12.23 -8.72 6.53
N THR A 52 12.90 -9.70 5.93
CA THR A 52 13.43 -10.86 6.69
C THR A 52 14.44 -10.46 7.77
N ASP A 53 15.16 -9.35 7.57
CA ASP A 53 16.10 -8.84 8.58
C ASP A 53 15.42 -8.37 9.86
N HIS A 54 14.15 -7.93 9.80
CA HIS A 54 13.40 -7.54 10.99
C HIS A 54 13.16 -8.72 11.95
N PHE A 55 13.18 -9.97 11.46
CA PHE A 55 12.91 -11.14 12.30
C PHE A 55 14.05 -11.46 13.28
N ARG A 56 15.21 -10.82 13.12
CA ARG A 56 16.34 -10.91 14.06
C ARG A 56 16.21 -9.95 15.24
N ASP A 57 15.31 -8.98 15.15
CA ASP A 57 15.06 -8.02 16.22
C ASP A 57 13.88 -8.50 17.09
N PRO A 58 14.13 -8.99 18.31
CA PRO A 58 13.06 -9.47 19.19
C PRO A 58 12.06 -8.36 19.54
N GLN A 59 12.48 -7.09 19.59
CA GLN A 59 11.58 -5.97 19.87
C GLN A 59 10.64 -5.73 18.69
N TRP A 60 11.14 -5.83 17.46
CA TRP A 60 10.29 -5.76 16.28
C TRP A 60 9.32 -6.93 16.23
N VAL A 61 9.77 -8.15 16.51
CA VAL A 61 8.92 -9.35 16.52
C VAL A 61 7.81 -9.22 17.57
N GLU A 62 8.12 -8.77 18.78
CA GLU A 62 7.14 -8.53 19.83
C GLU A 62 6.12 -7.46 19.41
N LEU A 63 6.58 -6.31 18.90
CA LEU A 63 5.71 -5.25 18.40
C LEU A 63 4.81 -5.75 17.27
N ALA A 64 5.38 -6.43 16.27
CA ALA A 64 4.66 -6.92 15.11
C ALA A 64 3.58 -7.94 15.53
N SER A 65 3.97 -8.95 16.30
CA SER A 65 3.09 -10.03 16.78
C SER A 65 2.07 -9.56 17.81
N THR A 66 2.31 -8.45 18.50
CA THR A 66 1.34 -7.85 19.42
C THR A 66 0.32 -6.98 18.70
N HIS A 67 0.74 -6.16 17.74
CA HIS A 67 -0.16 -5.11 17.21
C HIS A 67 -0.82 -5.44 15.87
N PHE A 68 -0.28 -6.36 15.07
CA PHE A 68 -0.76 -6.55 13.70
C PHE A 68 -1.40 -7.93 13.49
N SER A 69 -2.22 -8.04 12.44
CA SER A 69 -2.91 -9.27 12.02
C SER A 69 -2.68 -9.62 10.54
N GLN A 70 -1.93 -8.78 9.82
CA GLN A 70 -1.53 -9.00 8.45
C GLN A 70 -0.09 -8.56 8.22
N LEU A 71 0.62 -9.29 7.36
CA LEU A 71 1.97 -8.95 6.95
C LEU A 71 2.03 -8.78 5.43
N THR A 72 2.75 -7.78 4.97
CA THR A 72 3.08 -7.56 3.56
C THR A 72 4.61 -7.58 3.41
N PRO A 73 5.21 -8.48 2.61
CA PRO A 73 6.65 -8.44 2.34
C PRO A 73 7.02 -7.12 1.66
N GLU A 74 8.01 -6.41 2.19
CA GLU A 74 8.42 -5.12 1.63
C GLU A 74 9.18 -5.31 0.31
N TRP A 75 10.00 -6.36 0.23
CA TRP A 75 10.87 -6.63 -0.91
C TRP A 75 10.81 -8.08 -1.40
N GLU A 76 10.67 -9.03 -0.50
CA GLU A 76 10.94 -10.45 -0.74
C GLU A 76 9.98 -11.09 -1.75
N MET A 77 8.79 -10.50 -1.94
CA MET A 77 7.82 -10.94 -2.95
C MET A 77 7.78 -10.07 -4.22
N LYS A 78 8.67 -9.08 -4.36
CA LYS A 78 8.86 -8.32 -5.59
C LYS A 78 9.62 -9.14 -6.63
N MET A 79 9.40 -8.84 -7.91
CA MET A 79 9.97 -9.62 -9.02
C MET A 79 11.50 -9.63 -8.98
N GLU A 80 12.16 -8.53 -8.64
CA GLU A 80 13.63 -8.50 -8.60
C GLU A 80 14.24 -9.42 -7.53
N TYR A 81 13.51 -9.72 -6.45
CA TYR A 81 13.94 -10.64 -5.39
C TYR A 81 13.63 -12.09 -5.74
N ILE A 82 12.48 -12.36 -6.35
CA ILE A 82 12.09 -13.71 -6.76
C ILE A 82 12.81 -14.14 -8.05
N LEU A 83 12.78 -13.31 -9.10
CA LEU A 83 13.31 -13.62 -10.43
C LEU A 83 14.82 -13.39 -10.48
N GLY A 84 15.57 -14.49 -10.56
CA GLY A 84 17.01 -14.47 -10.69
C GLY A 84 17.54 -14.54 -12.13
N PRO A 85 18.88 -14.51 -12.28
CA PRO A 85 19.53 -14.65 -13.58
C PRO A 85 19.07 -15.92 -14.30
N GLY A 86 18.86 -15.80 -15.62
CA GLY A 86 18.41 -16.91 -16.46
C GLY A 86 16.97 -17.37 -16.19
N GLY A 87 16.19 -16.63 -15.39
CA GLY A 87 14.78 -16.94 -15.14
C GLY A 87 14.55 -17.90 -13.97
N ARG A 88 15.59 -18.23 -13.19
CA ARG A 88 15.44 -19.08 -11.99
C ARG A 88 14.67 -18.33 -10.91
N LEU A 89 13.63 -18.94 -10.36
CA LEU A 89 12.89 -18.36 -9.23
C LEU A 89 13.55 -18.72 -7.90
N ARG A 90 13.66 -17.75 -7.01
CA ARG A 90 14.20 -17.87 -5.65
C ARG A 90 13.08 -17.64 -4.66
N PHE A 91 12.90 -18.57 -3.73
CA PHE A 91 11.78 -18.51 -2.79
C PHE A 91 12.20 -18.48 -1.31
N ALA A 92 13.47 -18.67 -0.97
CA ALA A 92 13.91 -18.76 0.42
C ALA A 92 13.46 -17.56 1.28
N ALA A 93 13.67 -16.33 0.80
CA ALA A 93 13.28 -15.13 1.53
C ALA A 93 11.74 -14.96 1.65
N PRO A 94 10.95 -15.03 0.56
CA PRO A 94 9.50 -14.93 0.69
C PRO A 94 8.84 -16.14 1.39
N ASP A 95 9.46 -17.32 1.39
CA ASP A 95 9.05 -18.46 2.21
C ASP A 95 9.22 -18.14 3.70
N ALA A 96 10.36 -17.57 4.10
CA ALA A 96 10.60 -17.17 5.49
C ALA A 96 9.57 -16.14 5.97
N ILE A 97 9.18 -15.18 5.12
CA ILE A 97 8.09 -14.25 5.41
C ILE A 97 6.75 -14.99 5.62
N ALA A 98 6.43 -15.93 4.73
CA ALA A 98 5.18 -16.69 4.82
C ALA A 98 5.13 -17.61 6.04
N ASP A 99 6.28 -18.17 6.45
CA ASP A 99 6.43 -19.00 7.64
C ASP A 99 6.26 -18.16 8.91
N PHE A 100 6.88 -16.97 8.97
CA PHE A 100 6.69 -16.03 10.07
C PHE A 100 5.22 -15.63 10.23
N ALA A 101 4.55 -15.27 9.12
CA ALA A 101 3.13 -14.93 9.16
C ALA A 101 2.29 -16.08 9.73
N ALA A 102 2.54 -17.32 9.29
CA ALA A 102 1.84 -18.49 9.80
C ALA A 102 2.12 -18.76 11.28
N GLN A 103 3.38 -18.66 11.71
CA GLN A 103 3.82 -18.88 13.10
C GLN A 103 3.15 -17.91 14.07
N HIS A 104 2.94 -16.66 13.66
CA HIS A 104 2.33 -15.62 14.48
C HIS A 104 0.82 -15.43 14.23
N GLY A 105 0.17 -16.36 13.51
CA GLY A 105 -1.27 -16.29 13.23
C GLY A 105 -1.69 -15.08 12.40
N MET A 106 -0.77 -14.52 11.62
CA MET A 106 -1.02 -13.38 10.73
C MET A 106 -1.43 -13.85 9.35
N SER A 107 -2.32 -13.08 8.71
CA SER A 107 -2.56 -13.22 7.28
C SER A 107 -1.40 -12.66 6.46
N LEU A 108 -1.17 -13.21 5.27
CA LEU A 108 -0.13 -12.73 4.36
C LEU A 108 -0.76 -12.09 3.12
N PHE A 109 -0.33 -10.88 2.79
CA PHE A 109 -0.71 -10.16 1.58
C PHE A 109 0.50 -10.02 0.66
N GLY A 110 0.40 -10.57 -0.56
CA GLY A 110 1.51 -10.62 -1.50
C GLY A 110 1.66 -9.32 -2.29
N HIS A 111 2.86 -8.76 -2.29
CA HIS A 111 3.19 -7.51 -2.96
C HIS A 111 4.58 -7.61 -3.62
N ALA A 112 4.72 -7.47 -4.94
CA ALA A 112 3.70 -7.46 -5.99
C ALA A 112 4.16 -8.32 -7.17
N LEU A 113 3.23 -8.85 -7.96
CA LEU A 113 3.55 -9.77 -9.06
C LEU A 113 4.15 -9.04 -10.26
N ILE A 114 3.46 -8.01 -10.77
CA ILE A 114 3.93 -7.19 -11.89
C ILE A 114 4.03 -5.74 -11.45
N TRP A 115 5.19 -5.12 -11.68
CA TRP A 115 5.42 -3.71 -11.41
C TRP A 115 6.24 -3.10 -12.55
N TYR A 116 5.99 -1.82 -12.88
CA TYR A 116 6.59 -1.17 -14.05
C TYR A 116 8.12 -1.05 -13.96
N SER A 117 8.67 -1.02 -12.75
CA SER A 117 10.07 -0.77 -12.44
C SER A 117 10.94 -2.04 -12.42
N GLN A 118 10.35 -3.23 -12.60
CA GLN A 118 11.04 -4.51 -12.35
C GLN A 118 10.96 -5.47 -13.53
N GLY A 119 11.94 -6.38 -13.62
CA GLY A 119 11.95 -7.46 -14.62
C GLY A 119 12.72 -7.14 -15.90
N ARG A 120 12.95 -5.86 -16.23
CA ARG A 120 13.60 -5.44 -17.50
C ARG A 120 14.86 -6.26 -17.83
N ALA A 121 15.78 -6.44 -16.88
CA ALA A 121 17.05 -7.15 -17.12
C ALA A 121 16.89 -8.59 -17.63
N TYR A 122 15.84 -9.31 -17.21
CA TYR A 122 15.55 -10.66 -17.71
C TYR A 122 14.76 -10.64 -19.01
N PHE A 123 13.84 -9.69 -19.14
CA PHE A 123 12.84 -9.65 -20.21
C PHE A 123 13.30 -8.93 -21.50
N GLU A 124 14.29 -8.05 -21.43
CA GLU A 124 14.72 -7.17 -22.54
C GLU A 124 15.15 -7.94 -23.80
N GLY A 125 15.82 -9.09 -23.64
CA GLY A 125 16.31 -9.91 -24.75
C GLY A 125 15.35 -10.99 -25.26
N LEU A 126 14.14 -11.11 -24.71
CA LEU A 126 13.20 -12.15 -25.11
C LEU A 126 12.44 -11.76 -26.38
N ASP A 127 12.20 -12.71 -27.29
CA ASP A 127 11.22 -12.53 -28.37
C ASP A 127 9.79 -12.41 -27.82
N GLU A 128 8.82 -12.01 -28.64
CA GLU A 128 7.43 -11.80 -28.20
C GLU A 128 6.78 -13.06 -27.59
N THR A 129 7.08 -14.23 -28.15
CA THR A 129 6.50 -15.51 -27.71
C THR A 129 7.07 -15.88 -26.34
N ARG A 130 8.39 -15.81 -26.18
CA ARG A 130 9.12 -16.02 -24.93
C ARG A 130 8.71 -15.01 -23.87
N PHE A 131 8.62 -13.73 -24.21
CA PHE A 131 8.20 -12.66 -23.29
C PHE A 131 6.81 -12.94 -22.72
N ALA A 132 5.86 -13.30 -23.59
CA ALA A 132 4.51 -13.66 -23.21
C ALA A 132 4.41 -14.94 -22.37
N ALA A 133 5.26 -15.93 -22.65
CA ALA A 133 5.31 -17.18 -21.92
C ALA A 133 5.96 -17.01 -20.53
N GLU A 134 7.06 -16.27 -20.44
CA GLU A 134 7.79 -16.03 -19.19
C GLU A 134 7.01 -15.14 -18.22
N HIS A 135 6.30 -14.13 -18.74
CA HIS A 135 5.36 -13.32 -17.95
C HIS A 135 4.31 -14.22 -17.26
N ASP A 136 3.69 -15.12 -18.04
CA ASP A 136 2.65 -16.02 -17.53
C ASP A 136 3.22 -17.10 -16.60
N ARG A 137 4.40 -17.63 -16.91
CA ARG A 137 5.11 -18.60 -16.08
C ARG A 137 5.41 -18.01 -14.71
N TYR A 138 5.98 -16.81 -14.66
CA TYR A 138 6.32 -16.13 -13.40
C TYR A 138 5.08 -15.99 -12.51
N ILE A 139 3.99 -15.41 -13.04
CA ILE A 139 2.75 -15.22 -12.28
C ILE A 139 2.21 -16.57 -11.78
N ARG A 140 2.12 -17.57 -12.66
CA ARG A 140 1.58 -18.89 -12.31
C ARG A 140 2.41 -19.59 -11.24
N GLU A 141 3.73 -19.55 -11.33
CA GLU A 141 4.63 -20.23 -10.38
C GLU A 141 4.61 -19.54 -9.01
N VAL A 142 4.68 -18.21 -8.96
CA VAL A 142 4.64 -17.45 -7.70
C VAL A 142 3.28 -17.60 -7.02
N MET A 143 2.18 -17.36 -7.74
CA MET A 143 0.83 -17.52 -7.16
C MET A 143 0.54 -18.97 -6.78
N GLY A 144 1.02 -19.93 -7.58
CA GLY A 144 0.85 -21.36 -7.33
C GLY A 144 1.54 -21.79 -6.03
N ARG A 145 2.78 -21.33 -5.80
CA ARG A 145 3.55 -21.64 -4.60
C ARG A 145 2.85 -21.19 -3.31
N TYR A 146 2.30 -19.98 -3.31
CA TYR A 146 1.67 -19.39 -2.12
C TYR A 146 0.16 -19.62 -2.03
N ARG A 147 -0.38 -20.55 -2.83
CA ARG A 147 -1.80 -20.91 -2.80
C ARG A 147 -2.18 -21.38 -1.40
N GLY A 148 -3.20 -20.73 -0.82
CA GLY A 148 -3.68 -21.04 0.53
C GLY A 148 -2.88 -20.39 1.67
N ARG A 149 -1.71 -19.79 1.37
CA ARG A 149 -0.90 -19.02 2.34
C ARG A 149 -1.17 -17.53 2.25
N VAL A 150 -1.41 -17.02 1.04
CA VAL A 150 -1.70 -15.60 0.78
C VAL A 150 -3.22 -15.34 0.72
N THR A 151 -3.68 -14.31 1.43
CA THR A 151 -5.08 -13.86 1.46
C THR A 151 -5.43 -12.92 0.33
N GLY A 152 -4.44 -12.22 -0.23
CA GLY A 152 -4.58 -11.50 -1.48
C GLY A 152 -3.27 -11.00 -2.09
N TRP A 153 -3.33 -10.60 -3.35
CA TRP A 153 -2.17 -10.17 -4.13
C TRP A 153 -2.39 -8.79 -4.72
N ASP A 154 -1.33 -7.98 -4.73
CA ASP A 154 -1.14 -6.94 -5.71
C ASP A 154 -0.65 -7.56 -7.02
N VAL A 155 -1.60 -7.83 -7.92
CA VAL A 155 -1.32 -8.50 -9.19
C VAL A 155 -0.55 -7.58 -10.14
N VAL A 156 -0.94 -6.31 -10.17
CA VAL A 156 -0.24 -5.25 -10.90
C VAL A 156 -0.16 -4.04 -9.98
N ASN A 157 1.07 -3.58 -9.73
CA ASN A 157 1.35 -2.38 -8.96
C ASN A 157 1.59 -1.19 -9.90
N GLU A 158 1.03 -0.03 -9.55
CA GLU A 158 1.40 1.28 -10.13
C GLU A 158 1.28 1.38 -11.66
N ALA A 159 0.22 0.81 -12.20
CA ALA A 159 -0.07 0.87 -13.64
C ALA A 159 -0.47 2.25 -14.16
N VAL A 160 -0.87 3.18 -13.28
CA VAL A 160 -1.28 4.55 -13.62
C VAL A 160 -0.07 5.48 -13.54
N ALA A 161 0.02 6.43 -14.47
CA ALA A 161 1.08 7.43 -14.50
C ALA A 161 1.04 8.36 -13.27
N GLU A 162 2.17 8.96 -12.90
CA GLU A 162 2.30 9.75 -11.66
C GLU A 162 1.44 11.02 -11.63
N ASP A 163 1.18 11.58 -12.80
CA ASP A 163 0.27 12.72 -12.96
C ASP A 163 -1.21 12.32 -12.86
N GLY A 164 -1.50 11.01 -12.86
CA GLY A 164 -2.85 10.44 -12.83
C GLY A 164 -3.55 10.44 -14.19
N ASN A 165 -2.87 10.88 -15.26
CA ASN A 165 -3.44 10.99 -16.60
C ASN A 165 -3.22 9.71 -17.41
N GLY A 166 -3.94 8.65 -17.01
CA GLY A 166 -3.96 7.39 -17.75
C GLY A 166 -2.89 6.40 -17.31
N LEU A 167 -2.65 5.39 -18.16
CA LEU A 167 -1.74 4.30 -17.86
C LEU A 167 -0.28 4.69 -18.15
N ARG A 168 0.63 4.10 -17.38
CA ARG A 168 2.06 4.37 -17.46
C ARG A 168 2.69 3.67 -18.67
N ASP A 169 3.51 4.41 -19.40
CA ASP A 169 4.46 3.86 -20.36
C ASP A 169 5.60 3.14 -19.64
N CYS A 170 5.77 1.84 -19.93
CA CYS A 170 6.82 1.01 -19.36
C CYS A 170 7.15 -0.15 -20.30
N HIS A 171 8.14 -0.95 -19.93
CA HIS A 171 8.57 -2.09 -20.76
C HIS A 171 7.47 -3.16 -20.92
N TRP A 172 6.53 -3.29 -19.97
CA TRP A 172 5.37 -4.15 -20.11
C TRP A 172 4.37 -3.62 -21.14
N SER A 173 4.01 -2.33 -21.05
CA SER A 173 3.07 -1.72 -21.99
C SER A 173 3.66 -1.57 -23.39
N ALA A 174 4.98 -1.41 -23.53
CA ALA A 174 5.66 -1.43 -24.81
C ALA A 174 5.52 -2.77 -25.56
N ARG A 175 5.40 -3.89 -24.83
CA ARG A 175 5.29 -5.24 -25.42
C ARG A 175 3.87 -5.76 -25.55
N PHE A 176 3.00 -5.39 -24.62
CA PHE A 176 1.61 -5.90 -24.58
C PHE A 176 0.56 -4.84 -24.95
N GLY A 177 0.96 -3.61 -25.24
CA GLY A 177 0.07 -2.45 -25.31
C GLY A 177 -0.28 -1.90 -23.92
N GLN A 178 -0.85 -0.68 -23.89
CA GLN A 178 -1.11 0.11 -22.68
C GLN A 178 -1.71 -0.68 -21.52
N ASP A 179 -2.71 -1.54 -21.77
CA ASP A 179 -3.40 -2.32 -20.75
C ASP A 179 -3.23 -3.84 -20.89
N GLY A 180 -2.52 -4.30 -21.92
CA GLY A 180 -2.52 -5.71 -22.29
C GLY A 180 -1.87 -6.60 -21.23
N TYR A 181 -0.80 -6.11 -20.60
CA TYR A 181 -0.13 -6.79 -19.49
C TYR A 181 -1.03 -6.87 -18.24
N ILE A 182 -1.84 -5.84 -17.98
CA ILE A 182 -2.79 -5.80 -16.86
C ILE A 182 -3.87 -6.85 -17.05
N ARG A 183 -4.50 -6.87 -18.23
CA ARG A 183 -5.50 -7.87 -18.60
C ARG A 183 -4.91 -9.28 -18.59
N ARG A 184 -3.65 -9.43 -19.04
CA ARG A 184 -2.95 -10.72 -19.05
C ARG A 184 -2.69 -11.24 -17.65
N ALA A 185 -2.12 -10.43 -16.77
CA ALA A 185 -1.86 -10.81 -15.38
C ALA A 185 -3.16 -11.15 -14.63
N SER A 186 -4.21 -10.37 -14.86
CA SER A 186 -5.52 -10.54 -14.21
C SER A 186 -6.28 -11.81 -14.62
N ARG A 187 -5.86 -12.51 -15.69
CA ARG A 187 -6.44 -13.81 -16.07
C ARG A 187 -6.06 -14.92 -15.08
N TRP A 188 -4.93 -14.77 -14.39
CA TRP A 188 -4.46 -15.71 -13.39
C TRP A 188 -5.22 -15.48 -12.07
N ARG A 189 -6.42 -16.05 -11.98
CA ARG A 189 -7.20 -16.12 -10.74
C ARG A 189 -7.24 -17.57 -10.26
N PRO A 190 -6.87 -17.85 -8.99
CA PRO A 190 -7.00 -19.20 -8.48
C PRO A 190 -8.49 -19.59 -8.44
N ARG A 191 -8.86 -20.57 -9.26
CA ARG A 191 -10.20 -21.16 -9.24
C ARG A 191 -10.36 -21.86 -7.88
N ARG A 192 -11.26 -21.35 -7.03
CA ARG A 192 -11.66 -21.94 -5.73
C ARG A 192 -10.72 -21.73 -4.52
N THR A 193 -10.12 -20.56 -4.33
CA THR A 193 -9.50 -20.19 -3.05
C THR A 193 -10.07 -18.90 -2.50
N ARG A 194 -10.07 -18.73 -1.16
CA ARG A 194 -10.42 -17.46 -0.48
C ARG A 194 -9.48 -16.30 -0.82
N THR A 195 -8.37 -16.55 -1.52
CA THR A 195 -7.40 -15.53 -1.96
C THR A 195 -8.04 -14.50 -2.90
N ARG A 196 -8.00 -13.23 -2.51
CA ARG A 196 -8.48 -12.09 -3.29
C ARG A 196 -7.38 -11.59 -4.22
N CYS A 197 -7.66 -11.45 -5.52
CA CYS A 197 -6.77 -10.67 -6.39
C CYS A 197 -7.14 -9.19 -6.22
N CYS A 198 -6.15 -8.33 -6.00
CA CYS A 198 -6.28 -6.88 -6.01
C CYS A 198 -5.34 -6.30 -7.06
N SER A 199 -5.69 -5.14 -7.60
CA SER A 199 -4.74 -4.31 -8.34
C SER A 199 -4.47 -3.10 -7.46
N SER A 200 -3.24 -2.96 -6.98
CA SER A 200 -2.80 -1.79 -6.23
C SER A 200 -2.42 -0.70 -7.22
N THR A 201 -2.95 0.50 -7.00
CA THR A 201 -2.46 1.68 -7.71
C THR A 201 -1.93 2.61 -6.64
N THR A 202 -0.61 2.63 -6.45
CA THR A 202 0.02 3.74 -5.75
C THR A 202 0.00 4.93 -6.71
N THR A 203 -1.07 5.69 -6.63
CA THR A 203 -1.12 7.15 -6.79
C THR A 203 -2.55 7.53 -6.46
N ILE A 204 -2.84 7.67 -5.17
CA ILE A 204 -4.04 8.36 -4.74
C ILE A 204 -3.69 9.21 -3.49
N TRP A 205 -3.92 10.53 -3.62
CA TRP A 205 -3.84 11.59 -2.61
C TRP A 205 -2.46 12.18 -2.23
N SER A 206 -1.94 13.04 -3.10
CA SER A 206 -1.20 14.24 -2.68
C SER A 206 -1.94 15.47 -3.17
N ILE A 207 -2.68 16.12 -2.27
CA ILE A 207 -3.05 17.56 -2.23
C ILE A 207 -3.31 18.25 -3.59
N ILE A 208 -4.29 17.81 -4.42
CA ILE A 208 -4.96 18.65 -5.44
C ILE A 208 -6.38 18.07 -5.69
N PRO A 209 -7.48 18.85 -5.58
CA PRO A 209 -8.82 18.38 -5.95
C PRO A 209 -8.87 18.02 -7.45
N GLY A 210 -9.17 16.75 -7.80
CA GLY A 210 -9.38 16.32 -9.19
C GLY A 210 -8.84 14.93 -9.58
N ARG A 211 -7.85 14.39 -8.85
CA ARG A 211 -7.10 13.18 -9.23
C ARG A 211 -7.82 11.82 -9.04
N ALA A 212 -8.93 11.75 -8.31
CA ALA A 212 -9.61 10.47 -7.99
C ALA A 212 -10.57 9.96 -9.09
N ARG A 213 -10.96 10.81 -10.04
CA ARG A 213 -12.01 10.50 -11.04
C ARG A 213 -11.53 9.60 -12.20
N PRO A 214 -10.31 9.75 -12.75
CA PRO A 214 -9.86 8.95 -13.91
C PRO A 214 -9.68 7.47 -13.58
N SER A 215 -9.09 7.14 -12.42
CA SER A 215 -8.84 5.76 -12.01
C SER A 215 -10.14 4.97 -11.82
N CYS A 216 -11.12 5.52 -11.09
CA CYS A 216 -12.42 4.86 -10.91
C CYS A 216 -13.18 4.69 -12.25
N ALA A 217 -13.09 5.66 -13.16
CA ALA A 217 -13.74 5.60 -14.47
C ALA A 217 -13.13 4.52 -15.36
N TRP A 218 -11.79 4.40 -15.40
CA TRP A 218 -11.11 3.37 -16.18
C TRP A 218 -11.43 1.96 -15.69
N TRP A 219 -11.36 1.72 -14.37
CA TRP A 219 -11.74 0.43 -13.79
C TRP A 219 -13.23 0.12 -14.02
N SER A 220 -14.12 1.09 -13.93
CA SER A 220 -15.55 0.89 -14.26
C SER A 220 -15.76 0.51 -15.74
N GLY A 221 -14.91 1.01 -16.64
CA GLY A 221 -14.93 0.69 -18.07
C GLY A 221 -14.34 -0.70 -18.41
N CYS A 222 -13.28 -1.13 -17.73
CA CYS A 222 -12.65 -2.43 -17.97
C CYS A 222 -13.44 -3.63 -17.41
N TRP A 223 -14.29 -3.40 -16.40
CA TRP A 223 -15.08 -4.43 -15.72
C TRP A 223 -16.58 -4.23 -15.99
N GLY A 224 -16.96 -4.29 -17.27
CA GLY A 224 -18.36 -4.28 -17.69
C GLY A 224 -19.17 -5.45 -17.10
N ARG A 225 -20.37 -5.12 -16.60
CA ARG A 225 -21.47 -5.93 -16.04
C ARG A 225 -21.26 -7.46 -16.07
N GLY A 226 -21.05 -8.05 -14.88
CA GLY A 226 -21.31 -9.48 -14.63
C GLY A 226 -20.11 -10.35 -14.20
N ARG A 227 -18.91 -9.79 -14.04
CA ARG A 227 -17.76 -10.53 -13.48
C ARG A 227 -17.49 -10.10 -12.04
N PRO A 228 -17.31 -11.02 -11.07
CA PRO A 228 -17.00 -10.65 -9.69
C PRO A 228 -15.69 -9.86 -9.66
N SER A 229 -15.77 -8.62 -9.19
CA SER A 229 -14.66 -7.68 -9.16
C SER A 229 -13.57 -8.12 -8.16
N ALA A 230 -12.31 -7.94 -8.59
CA ALA A 230 -11.16 -7.84 -7.69
C ALA A 230 -11.28 -6.55 -6.86
N GLY A 231 -10.77 -6.55 -5.63
CA GLY A 231 -10.71 -5.34 -4.80
C GLY A 231 -9.63 -4.37 -5.27
N TRP A 232 -9.68 -3.12 -4.79
CA TRP A 232 -8.67 -2.10 -5.02
C TRP A 232 -8.02 -1.71 -3.68
N GLY A 233 -6.69 -1.55 -3.68
CA GLY A 233 -5.90 -1.16 -2.50
C GLY A 233 -5.09 0.12 -2.75
N PRO A 234 -5.36 1.23 -2.03
CA PRO A 234 -4.49 2.40 -2.05
C PRO A 234 -3.26 2.20 -1.17
N SER A 235 -2.06 2.42 -1.70
CA SER A 235 -0.91 2.74 -0.85
C SER A 235 -1.01 4.19 -0.40
N ARG A 236 -0.82 4.46 0.89
CA ARG A 236 -0.87 5.81 1.48
C ARG A 236 0.52 6.20 1.95
N THR A 237 1.20 7.04 1.18
CA THR A 237 2.43 7.73 1.59
C THR A 237 2.12 9.22 1.66
N SER A 238 2.33 9.87 2.80
CA SER A 238 2.01 11.28 2.99
C SER A 238 3.15 12.00 3.69
N THR A 239 3.51 13.18 3.19
CA THR A 239 4.52 14.07 3.81
C THR A 239 3.81 15.07 4.72
N MET A 240 4.23 15.20 5.98
CA MET A 240 3.78 16.29 6.84
C MET A 240 4.44 17.61 6.39
N THR A 241 3.67 18.54 5.85
CA THR A 241 4.10 19.93 5.69
C THR A 241 3.70 20.73 6.92
N SER A 242 4.65 21.08 7.77
CA SER A 242 4.43 22.02 8.87
C SER A 242 4.41 23.45 8.32
N SER A 243 3.23 24.02 8.09
CA SER A 243 3.09 25.47 7.96
C SER A 243 2.81 26.07 9.35
N PRO A 244 3.64 26.99 9.87
CA PRO A 244 3.36 27.67 11.12
C PRO A 244 2.18 28.63 10.88
N GLY A 245 0.98 28.24 11.31
CA GLY A 245 -0.21 29.11 11.25
C GLY A 245 -1.55 28.44 10.94
N ALA A 246 -1.62 27.11 10.79
CA ALA A 246 -2.91 26.45 10.59
C ALA A 246 -3.74 26.49 11.88
N ARG A 247 -4.74 27.40 11.93
CA ARG A 247 -5.78 27.40 12.97
C ARG A 247 -6.50 26.05 12.96
N ARG A 248 -6.83 25.55 14.16
CA ARG A 248 -7.65 24.34 14.35
C ARG A 248 -8.86 24.38 13.40
N PRO A 249 -9.09 23.34 12.57
CA PRO A 249 -10.35 23.27 11.85
C PRO A 249 -11.46 23.04 12.88
N SER A 250 -12.41 23.98 12.92
CA SER A 250 -13.68 23.80 13.62
C SER A 250 -14.40 22.57 13.07
N SER A 251 -15.14 21.89 13.92
CA SER A 251 -15.97 20.73 13.59
C SER A 251 -17.08 21.12 12.61
N THR A 252 -16.78 21.17 11.31
CA THR A 252 -17.78 21.38 10.27
C THR A 252 -18.36 20.03 9.88
N ARG A 253 -19.62 19.82 10.26
CA ARG A 253 -20.46 18.71 9.82
C ARG A 253 -20.59 18.80 8.29
N TRP A 254 -20.18 17.76 7.56
CA TRP A 254 -20.35 17.71 6.10
C TRP A 254 -21.83 17.48 5.74
N PRO A 255 -22.39 18.24 4.78
CA PRO A 255 -23.76 18.04 4.33
C PRO A 255 -23.91 16.76 3.52
N SER A 256 -24.99 16.03 3.79
CA SER A 256 -25.33 14.69 3.27
C SER A 256 -25.70 14.62 1.77
N SER A 257 -25.29 15.59 0.95
CA SER A 257 -25.77 15.75 -0.43
C SER A 257 -24.62 15.93 -1.42
N ALA A 258 -23.85 14.87 -1.65
CA ALA A 258 -22.90 14.78 -2.76
C ALA A 258 -22.77 13.36 -3.35
N CYS A 259 -23.81 12.52 -3.20
CA CYS A 259 -23.97 11.28 -3.97
C CYS A 259 -25.27 11.39 -4.76
N PRO A 260 -25.24 11.39 -6.10
CA PRO A 260 -26.44 11.08 -6.88
C PRO A 260 -26.90 9.67 -6.48
N SER A 261 -28.15 9.56 -6.11
CA SER A 261 -28.82 8.32 -5.72
C SER A 261 -28.57 7.19 -6.72
N MET A 262 -27.79 6.19 -6.31
CA MET A 262 -27.95 4.81 -6.78
C MET A 262 -28.71 4.04 -5.70
N SER A 263 -29.98 4.39 -5.51
CA SER A 263 -30.93 3.52 -4.84
C SER A 263 -31.33 2.42 -5.81
N ARG A 264 -30.85 1.20 -5.56
CA ARG A 264 -31.58 -0.09 -5.67
C ARG A 264 -30.60 -1.25 -5.48
N ASN A 265 -30.86 -1.99 -4.40
CA ASN A 265 -30.48 -3.37 -4.10
C ASN A 265 -29.01 -3.79 -4.34
N TRP A 266 -28.16 -3.47 -3.37
CA TRP A 266 -26.99 -4.28 -3.04
C TRP A 266 -27.17 -4.84 -1.63
N THR A 267 -27.71 -6.04 -1.52
CA THR A 267 -27.68 -6.82 -0.27
C THR A 267 -26.24 -7.31 -0.06
N CYS A 268 -25.62 -6.84 1.02
CA CYS A 268 -24.36 -7.37 1.52
C CYS A 268 -24.63 -8.78 2.10
N PRO A 269 -23.96 -9.86 1.65
CA PRO A 269 -24.30 -11.22 2.09
C PRO A 269 -23.81 -11.58 3.50
N TRP A 270 -23.59 -10.61 4.40
CA TRP A 270 -23.08 -10.82 5.76
C TRP A 270 -23.93 -10.15 6.85
N ALA A 271 -25.25 -10.07 6.63
CA ALA A 271 -26.22 -9.73 7.66
C ALA A 271 -27.25 -10.86 7.80
N ALA A 272 -26.84 -11.99 8.37
CA ALA A 272 -27.78 -12.98 8.91
C ALA A 272 -27.07 -13.83 9.99
N HIS A 273 -27.72 -13.89 11.16
CA HIS A 273 -27.50 -14.79 12.31
C HIS A 273 -26.64 -14.25 13.44
N ALA A 274 -27.27 -13.42 14.29
CA ALA A 274 -27.09 -13.53 15.73
C ALA A 274 -28.32 -14.29 16.27
N PRO A 275 -28.18 -15.35 17.08
CA PRO A 275 -29.31 -15.95 17.78
C PRO A 275 -29.73 -15.06 18.96
N THR A 276 -31.05 -15.03 19.19
CA THR A 276 -31.75 -14.38 20.32
C THR A 276 -31.32 -14.91 21.67
#